data_AF-A0A958X2X0-F1
#
_entry.id   AF-A0A958X2X0-F1
#
_cell.length_a   1.000
_cell.length_b   1.000
_cell.length_c   1.000
_cell.angle_alpha   90.00
_cell.angle_beta   90.00
_cell.angle_gamma   90.00
#
_symmetry.space_group_name_H-M   'P 1'
#
loop_
_entity.id
_entity.type
_entity.pdbx_description
1 polymer ?
#
loop_
_entity_poly.entity_id
_entity_poly.type
_entity_poly.pdbx_seq_one_letter_code
_entity_poly.pdbx_strand_id
1 'polypeptide(L)'
;MPDKDFFAEFPPVSKADWLNKVRNDLKNDQLEDFNWEIAEDLSQSPFVHADDFPVAPIATPSSNTSWAICETIEVEDAVRANKEALDALQGGAEALEFVFAKQADFPAFEALFEGIHPDFIGLHFSGPGVSQNPANVFALLDQILKLSNKKSDSLHGTLYFDPVKAGGIIDWRYLTDLIEFSSDSFPNFSLISLELEANDNPAVSLALLIKRVNEYIVKLAERGVKPETSTRFMHLIVPVGNSYFLEIAKLRALRLLWFNLLKAWEIPLKAPVVHASINSESYSDNLYSNMISGTTAAMSAIMGGVDRLTVLPYDSGRESVATYPKAFSRRIARNVQHLLKLESNLHELNDPAAGSYYIEHLSAKIAEKAWQEFKKLG
;
A
#
# COMPACT_ATOMS: atom_id res chain seq x y z
N MET A 1 19.71 -30.07 -4.98
CA MET A 1 20.26 -30.80 -6.15
C MET A 1 21.41 -29.95 -6.67
N PRO A 2 22.59 -30.52 -6.97
CA PRO A 2 23.69 -29.74 -7.54
C PRO A 2 23.29 -29.21 -8.92
N ASP A 3 23.82 -28.03 -9.28
CA ASP A 3 23.60 -27.29 -10.52
C ASP A 3 23.68 -28.17 -11.77
N LYS A 4 22.53 -28.73 -12.17
CA LYS A 4 22.40 -29.43 -13.44
C LYS A 4 21.81 -28.42 -14.43
N ASP A 5 22.68 -27.83 -15.24
CA ASP A 5 22.23 -27.00 -16.36
C ASP A 5 21.59 -27.92 -17.41
N PHE A 6 20.25 -27.91 -17.44
CA PHE A 6 19.45 -28.70 -18.38
C PHE A 6 19.60 -28.24 -19.84
N PHE A 7 20.23 -27.07 -20.07
CA PHE A 7 20.39 -26.48 -21.39
C PHE A 7 21.84 -26.44 -21.87
N ALA A 8 22.79 -27.05 -21.14
CA ALA A 8 24.21 -27.07 -21.50
C ALA A 8 24.50 -27.66 -22.89
N GLU A 9 23.59 -28.47 -23.44
CA GLU A 9 23.68 -29.06 -24.78
C GLU A 9 23.28 -28.09 -25.91
N PHE A 10 22.68 -26.94 -25.57
CA PHE A 10 22.20 -25.94 -26.52
C PHE A 10 22.98 -24.62 -26.33
N PRO A 11 23.35 -23.93 -27.43
CA PRO A 11 23.92 -22.60 -27.31
C PRO A 11 22.88 -21.62 -26.72
N PRO A 12 23.29 -20.62 -25.93
CA PRO A 12 22.39 -19.58 -25.47
C PRO A 12 21.79 -18.84 -26.67
N VAL A 13 20.49 -18.55 -26.61
CA VAL A 13 19.76 -17.85 -27.67
C VAL A 13 19.64 -16.38 -27.28
N SER A 14 20.08 -15.48 -28.16
CA SER A 14 19.99 -14.04 -27.90
C SER A 14 18.57 -13.50 -28.09
N LYS A 15 18.29 -12.32 -27.54
CA LYS A 15 17.05 -11.57 -27.85
C LYS A 15 16.90 -11.35 -29.35
N ALA A 16 18.00 -11.06 -30.05
CA ALA A 16 17.99 -10.82 -31.49
C ALA A 16 17.53 -12.06 -32.29
N ASP A 17 17.99 -13.25 -31.90
CA ASP A 17 17.59 -14.51 -32.53
C ASP A 17 16.09 -14.79 -32.31
N TRP A 18 15.60 -14.58 -31.09
CA TRP A 18 14.17 -14.67 -30.78
C TRP A 18 13.35 -13.67 -31.60
N LEU A 19 13.77 -12.41 -31.67
CA LEU A 19 13.07 -11.39 -32.47
C LEU A 19 13.06 -11.72 -33.95
N ASN A 20 14.13 -12.30 -34.49
CA ASN A 20 14.15 -12.76 -35.89
C ASN A 20 13.13 -13.89 -36.12
N LYS A 21 13.00 -14.83 -35.18
CA LYS A 21 11.99 -15.87 -35.25
C LYS A 21 10.57 -15.29 -35.16
N VAL A 22 10.32 -14.38 -34.23
CA VAL A 22 9.04 -13.68 -34.07
C VAL A 22 8.65 -12.94 -35.36
N ARG A 23 9.56 -12.16 -35.96
CA ARG A 23 9.30 -11.45 -37.23
C ARG A 23 8.91 -12.40 -38.35
N ASN A 24 9.58 -13.55 -38.46
CA ASN A 24 9.24 -14.56 -39.46
C ASN A 24 7.84 -15.14 -39.25
N ASP A 25 7.41 -15.30 -38.00
CA ASP A 25 6.11 -15.87 -37.64
C ASP A 25 4.96 -14.85 -37.76
N LEU A 26 5.23 -13.55 -37.52
CA LEU A 26 4.25 -12.45 -37.59
C LEU A 26 3.87 -12.03 -39.02
N LYS A 27 4.63 -12.46 -40.05
CA LYS A 27 4.38 -12.16 -41.47
C LYS A 27 4.27 -10.66 -41.77
N ASN A 28 3.06 -10.10 -41.74
CA ASN A 28 2.75 -8.72 -42.09
C ASN A 28 2.61 -7.81 -40.86
N ASP A 29 2.42 -8.39 -39.67
CA ASP A 29 2.27 -7.63 -38.43
C ASP A 29 3.65 -7.32 -37.82
N GLN A 30 3.75 -6.22 -37.08
CA GLN A 30 4.93 -5.85 -36.31
C GLN A 30 4.74 -6.29 -34.85
N LEU A 31 5.83 -6.59 -34.13
CA LEU A 31 5.75 -6.98 -32.72
C LEU A 31 5.12 -5.87 -31.88
N GLU A 32 5.39 -4.63 -32.27
CA GLU A 32 4.90 -3.41 -31.65
C GLU A 32 3.38 -3.28 -31.73
N ASP A 33 2.72 -3.89 -32.73
CA ASP A 33 1.26 -3.93 -32.86
C ASP A 33 0.59 -4.71 -31.71
N PHE A 34 1.36 -5.54 -31.00
CA PHE A 34 0.91 -6.34 -29.86
C PHE A 34 1.35 -5.77 -28.51
N ASN A 35 1.89 -4.55 -28.49
CA ASN A 35 2.20 -3.88 -27.24
C ASN A 35 0.92 -3.66 -26.42
N TRP A 36 1.03 -3.88 -25.11
CA TRP A 36 0.00 -3.45 -24.19
C TRP A 36 0.13 -1.95 -23.96
N GLU A 37 -0.79 -1.18 -24.55
CA GLU A 37 -0.90 0.26 -24.32
C GLU A 37 -1.56 0.53 -22.97
N ILE A 38 -0.79 1.03 -22.01
CA ILE A 38 -1.22 1.29 -20.63
C ILE A 38 -1.69 2.75 -20.49
N ALA A 39 -0.95 3.69 -21.10
CA ALA A 39 -1.29 5.11 -21.21
C ALA A 39 -0.60 5.73 -22.43
N GLU A 40 -0.92 6.99 -22.79
CA GLU A 40 -0.43 7.70 -24.00
C GLU A 40 1.07 7.49 -24.26
N ASP A 41 1.89 7.64 -23.23
CA ASP A 41 3.33 7.50 -23.35
C ASP A 41 3.86 6.20 -22.72
N LEU A 42 3.02 5.29 -22.24
CA LEU A 42 3.40 4.09 -21.49
C LEU A 42 2.80 2.83 -22.11
N SER A 43 3.67 2.07 -22.76
CA SER A 43 3.35 0.75 -23.31
C SER A 43 4.24 -0.35 -22.71
N GLN A 44 3.88 -1.61 -22.91
CA GLN A 44 4.71 -2.76 -22.54
C GLN A 44 4.72 -3.80 -23.66
N SER A 45 5.92 -4.21 -24.08
CA SER A 45 6.08 -5.24 -25.10
C SER A 45 5.65 -6.60 -24.55
N PRO A 46 5.02 -7.46 -25.38
CA PRO A 46 4.69 -8.83 -25.00
C PRO A 46 5.92 -9.73 -24.86
N PHE A 47 7.11 -9.27 -25.28
CA PHE A 47 8.34 -10.03 -25.21
C PHE A 47 9.47 -9.24 -24.53
N VAL A 48 9.95 -9.76 -23.40
CA VAL A 48 11.10 -9.23 -22.65
C VAL A 48 12.12 -10.35 -22.46
N HIS A 49 13.40 -10.03 -22.56
CA HIS A 49 14.50 -10.99 -22.51
C HIS A 49 15.56 -10.58 -21.47
N ALA A 50 16.44 -11.51 -21.10
CA ALA A 50 17.58 -11.24 -20.22
C ALA A 50 18.48 -10.10 -20.76
N ASP A 51 18.63 -10.02 -22.08
CA ASP A 51 19.42 -8.98 -22.76
C ASP A 51 18.92 -7.55 -22.50
N ASP A 52 17.66 -7.39 -22.05
CA ASP A 52 17.10 -6.09 -21.65
C ASP A 52 17.62 -5.62 -20.28
N PHE A 53 18.34 -6.49 -19.56
CA PHE A 53 18.88 -6.24 -18.23
C PHE A 53 20.41 -6.35 -18.25
N PRO A 54 21.12 -5.36 -18.81
CA PRO A 54 22.59 -5.33 -18.77
C PRO A 54 23.12 -5.25 -17.33
N VAL A 55 22.29 -4.75 -16.41
CA VAL A 55 22.49 -4.81 -14.96
C VAL A 55 21.33 -5.60 -14.38
N ALA A 56 21.64 -6.53 -13.47
CA ALA A 56 20.63 -7.31 -12.79
C ALA A 56 19.64 -6.39 -12.05
N PRO A 57 18.33 -6.67 -12.13
CA PRO A 57 17.33 -5.92 -11.38
C PRO A 57 17.61 -5.94 -9.87
N ILE A 58 17.31 -4.83 -9.21
CA ILE A 58 17.51 -4.68 -7.78
C ILE A 58 16.25 -5.20 -7.07
N ALA A 59 16.41 -6.20 -6.20
CA ALA A 59 15.34 -6.61 -5.30
C ALA A 59 14.89 -5.41 -4.46
N THR A 60 13.58 -5.14 -4.41
CA THR A 60 13.08 -4.03 -3.60
C THR A 60 12.81 -4.50 -2.18
N PRO A 61 13.62 -4.09 -1.17
CA PRO A 61 13.39 -4.52 0.20
C PRO A 61 12.04 -3.98 0.69
N SER A 62 11.24 -4.87 1.28
CA SER A 62 10.03 -4.53 2.03
C SER A 62 10.38 -4.15 3.46
N SER A 63 9.46 -3.48 4.17
CA SER A 63 9.67 -3.17 5.59
C SER A 63 9.44 -4.40 6.47
N ASN A 64 8.58 -5.33 6.02
CA ASN A 64 8.25 -6.58 6.70
C ASN A 64 8.36 -7.80 5.77
N THR A 65 8.50 -8.98 6.37
CA THR A 65 8.52 -10.26 5.64
C THR A 65 7.13 -10.76 5.25
N SER A 66 6.08 -10.19 5.84
CA SER A 66 4.68 -10.52 5.58
C SER A 66 3.84 -9.24 5.68
N TRP A 67 2.65 -9.27 5.09
CA TRP A 67 1.66 -8.22 5.29
C TRP A 67 0.80 -8.48 6.53
N ALA A 68 0.29 -7.39 7.10
CA ALA A 68 -0.76 -7.40 8.11
C ALA A 68 -2.15 -7.47 7.47
N ILE A 69 -2.97 -8.43 7.88
CA ILE A 69 -4.37 -8.56 7.47
C ILE A 69 -5.20 -7.46 8.17
N CYS A 70 -5.58 -6.45 7.40
CA CYS A 70 -6.32 -5.30 7.91
C CYS A 70 -7.81 -5.36 7.55
N GLU A 71 -8.64 -4.95 8.50
CA GLU A 71 -10.08 -4.80 8.30
C GLU A 71 -10.56 -3.42 8.76
N THR A 72 -11.38 -2.77 7.93
CA THR A 72 -11.92 -1.44 8.20
C THR A 72 -13.22 -1.50 9.00
N ILE A 73 -13.35 -0.65 10.01
CA ILE A 73 -14.48 -0.55 10.94
C ILE A 73 -14.98 0.90 10.95
N GLU A 74 -16.19 1.09 10.43
CA GLU A 74 -16.88 2.39 10.50
C GLU A 74 -17.37 2.66 11.92
N VAL A 75 -16.96 3.78 12.52
CA VAL A 75 -17.29 4.14 13.90
C VAL A 75 -18.38 5.21 13.93
N GLU A 76 -19.61 4.78 13.64
CA GLU A 76 -20.82 5.59 13.87
C GLU A 76 -21.37 5.40 15.28
N ASP A 77 -21.35 4.16 15.76
CA ASP A 77 -21.75 3.73 17.09
C ASP A 77 -20.65 2.85 17.69
N ALA A 78 -20.13 3.25 18.85
CA ALA A 78 -18.94 2.62 19.45
C ALA A 78 -19.18 1.16 19.85
N VAL A 79 -20.37 0.83 20.39
CA VAL A 79 -20.69 -0.53 20.86
C VAL A 79 -20.83 -1.49 19.68
N ARG A 80 -21.51 -1.07 18.62
CA ARG A 80 -21.60 -1.83 17.37
C ARG A 80 -20.21 -1.98 16.73
N ALA A 81 -19.43 -0.90 16.64
CA ALA A 81 -18.09 -0.93 16.07
C ALA A 81 -17.15 -1.84 16.87
N ASN A 82 -17.23 -1.85 18.20
CA ASN A 82 -16.51 -2.79 19.06
C ASN A 82 -16.86 -4.24 18.71
N LYS A 83 -18.15 -4.55 18.57
CA LYS A 83 -18.57 -5.91 18.19
C LYS A 83 -18.04 -6.32 16.81
N GLU A 84 -18.09 -5.42 15.83
CA GLU A 84 -17.51 -5.67 14.50
C GLU A 84 -15.99 -5.87 14.59
N ALA A 85 -15.29 -5.09 15.43
CA ALA A 85 -13.85 -5.20 15.65
C ALA A 85 -13.47 -6.53 16.32
N LEU A 86 -14.18 -6.94 17.37
CA LEU A 86 -13.95 -8.22 18.04
C LEU A 86 -14.21 -9.41 17.11
N ASP A 87 -15.24 -9.36 16.25
CA ASP A 87 -15.47 -10.39 15.23
C ASP A 87 -14.34 -10.46 14.21
N ALA A 88 -13.82 -9.31 13.77
CA ALA A 88 -12.66 -9.24 12.88
C ALA A 88 -11.41 -9.87 13.52
N LEU A 89 -11.11 -9.52 14.78
CA LEU A 89 -9.96 -10.05 15.52
C LEU A 89 -10.09 -11.55 15.81
N GLN A 90 -11.25 -12.02 16.26
CA GLN A 90 -11.53 -13.45 16.45
C GLN A 90 -11.44 -14.22 15.12
N GLY A 91 -11.73 -13.55 14.01
CA GLY A 91 -11.57 -14.07 12.66
C GLY A 91 -10.15 -13.98 12.10
N GLY A 92 -9.16 -13.54 12.89
CA GLY A 92 -7.75 -13.51 12.51
C GLY A 92 -7.30 -12.23 11.79
N ALA A 93 -8.01 -11.10 11.95
CA ALA A 93 -7.45 -9.81 11.56
C ALA A 93 -6.25 -9.46 12.46
N GLU A 94 -5.19 -8.93 11.87
CA GLU A 94 -3.94 -8.55 12.55
C GLU A 94 -3.86 -7.03 12.77
N ALA A 95 -4.65 -6.26 12.02
CA ALA A 95 -4.78 -4.82 12.13
C ALA A 95 -6.23 -4.37 11.93
N LEU A 96 -6.59 -3.26 12.57
CA LEU A 96 -7.90 -2.63 12.44
C LEU A 96 -7.76 -1.18 12.02
N GLU A 97 -8.53 -0.77 11.02
CA GLU A 97 -8.70 0.64 10.67
C GLU A 97 -10.05 1.15 11.16
N PHE A 98 -10.05 2.01 12.17
CA PHE A 98 -11.24 2.67 12.68
C PHE A 98 -11.47 4.00 11.95
N VAL A 99 -12.58 4.08 11.21
CA VAL A 99 -12.98 5.27 10.46
C VAL A 99 -13.96 6.09 11.29
N PHE A 100 -13.52 7.26 11.73
CA PHE A 100 -14.34 8.16 12.54
C PHE A 100 -14.95 9.25 11.67
N ALA A 101 -16.28 9.26 11.58
CA ALA A 101 -17.02 10.35 10.93
C ALA A 101 -16.94 11.68 11.72
N LYS A 102 -16.77 11.59 13.05
CA LYS A 102 -16.69 12.73 13.98
C LYS A 102 -15.68 12.42 15.09
N GLN A 103 -15.18 13.46 15.76
CA GLN A 103 -14.28 13.28 16.90
C GLN A 103 -14.96 12.42 17.98
N ALA A 104 -14.24 11.43 18.50
CA ALA A 104 -14.69 10.61 19.61
C ALA A 104 -14.48 11.33 20.95
N ASP A 105 -15.39 11.10 21.89
CA ASP A 105 -15.15 11.39 23.30
C ASP A 105 -14.62 10.14 24.02
N PHE A 106 -14.19 10.31 25.28
CA PHE A 106 -13.62 9.21 26.04
C PHE A 106 -14.59 8.05 26.29
N PRO A 107 -15.86 8.26 26.70
CA PRO A 107 -16.80 7.16 26.90
C PRO A 107 -17.05 6.33 25.64
N ALA A 108 -17.21 6.96 24.47
CA ALA A 108 -17.35 6.21 23.22
C ALA A 108 -16.06 5.47 22.85
N PHE A 109 -14.90 6.08 23.07
CA PHE A 109 -13.61 5.44 22.79
C PHE A 109 -13.33 4.27 23.73
N GLU A 110 -13.69 4.38 25.01
CA GLU A 110 -13.61 3.29 25.99
C GLU A 110 -14.51 2.12 25.59
N ALA A 111 -15.78 2.39 25.24
CA ALA A 111 -16.70 1.37 24.74
C ALA A 111 -16.19 0.70 23.45
N LEU A 112 -15.53 1.46 22.56
CA LEU A 112 -14.94 0.92 21.33
C LEU A 112 -13.83 -0.09 21.62
N PHE A 113 -13.03 0.15 22.68
CA PHE A 113 -11.88 -0.68 23.03
C PHE A 113 -12.17 -1.75 24.08
N GLU A 114 -13.41 -1.90 24.53
CA GLU A 114 -13.80 -2.93 25.49
C GLU A 114 -13.43 -4.34 24.97
N GLY A 115 -12.59 -5.06 25.72
CA GLY A 115 -12.13 -6.39 25.32
C GLY A 115 -11.12 -6.44 24.18
N ILE A 116 -10.70 -5.29 23.63
CA ILE A 116 -9.62 -5.20 22.64
C ILE A 116 -8.30 -4.96 23.38
N HIS A 117 -7.27 -5.74 23.04
CA HIS A 117 -5.91 -5.57 23.57
C HIS A 117 -5.02 -4.86 22.53
N PRO A 118 -4.83 -3.53 22.63
CA PRO A 118 -4.30 -2.73 21.52
C PRO A 118 -2.80 -2.96 21.24
N ASP A 119 -2.08 -3.58 22.18
CA ASP A 119 -0.66 -3.95 22.09
C ASP A 119 -0.40 -5.18 21.20
N PHE A 120 -1.42 -5.95 20.85
CA PHE A 120 -1.27 -7.13 20.00
C PHE A 120 -1.65 -6.89 18.52
N ILE A 121 -2.15 -5.70 18.18
CA ILE A 121 -2.74 -5.43 16.86
C ILE A 121 -2.25 -4.10 16.28
N GLY A 122 -2.25 -4.00 14.96
CA GLY A 122 -2.01 -2.72 14.28
C GLY A 122 -3.23 -1.80 14.42
N LEU A 123 -3.03 -0.59 14.96
CA LEU A 123 -4.11 0.37 15.19
C LEU A 123 -4.07 1.50 14.18
N HIS A 124 -5.09 1.59 13.34
CA HIS A 124 -5.16 2.60 12.30
C HIS A 124 -6.42 3.45 12.47
N PHE A 125 -6.28 4.77 12.35
CA PHE A 125 -7.36 5.71 12.63
C PHE A 125 -7.52 6.68 11.46
N SER A 126 -8.70 6.74 10.87
CA SER A 126 -8.96 7.58 9.70
C SER A 126 -10.33 8.26 9.76
N GLY A 127 -10.68 8.99 8.70
CA GLY A 127 -11.93 9.73 8.59
C GLY A 127 -11.87 11.17 9.13
N PRO A 128 -12.93 11.97 8.89
CA PRO A 128 -13.00 13.38 9.26
C PRO A 128 -12.80 13.66 10.76
N GLY A 129 -13.24 12.73 11.61
CA GLY A 129 -13.07 12.82 13.06
C GLY A 129 -11.61 12.77 13.50
N VAL A 130 -10.75 12.12 12.72
CA VAL A 130 -9.30 12.05 12.98
C VAL A 130 -8.59 13.22 12.31
N SER A 131 -8.89 13.52 11.05
CA SER A 131 -8.17 14.55 10.29
C SER A 131 -8.35 15.97 10.83
N GLN A 132 -9.47 16.26 11.50
CA GLN A 132 -9.71 17.55 12.14
C GLN A 132 -8.88 17.77 13.41
N ASN A 133 -8.58 16.72 14.16
CA ASN A 133 -7.81 16.81 15.40
C ASN A 133 -7.11 15.47 15.71
N PRO A 134 -6.01 15.13 15.01
CA PRO A 134 -5.32 13.85 15.20
C PRO A 134 -4.78 13.67 16.62
N ALA A 135 -4.41 14.77 17.31
CA ALA A 135 -3.95 14.72 18.69
C ALA A 135 -5.01 14.17 19.68
N ASN A 136 -6.31 14.32 19.37
CA ASN A 136 -7.37 13.75 20.20
C ASN A 136 -7.27 12.22 20.30
N VAL A 137 -6.93 11.54 19.20
CA VAL A 137 -6.79 10.08 19.20
C VAL A 137 -5.68 9.64 20.15
N PHE A 138 -4.53 10.34 20.15
CA PHE A 138 -3.45 10.05 21.10
C PHE A 138 -3.85 10.32 22.55
N ALA A 139 -4.56 11.42 22.82
CA ALA A 139 -5.05 11.72 24.16
C ALA A 139 -6.03 10.65 24.67
N LEU A 140 -6.85 10.08 23.79
CA LEU A 140 -7.77 8.98 24.12
C LEU A 140 -7.01 7.66 24.33
N LEU A 141 -6.05 7.32 23.46
CA LEU A 141 -5.19 6.15 23.62
C LEU A 141 -4.40 6.18 24.92
N ASP A 142 -3.82 7.33 25.28
CA ASP A 142 -3.09 7.50 26.54
C ASP A 142 -3.99 7.25 27.76
N GLN A 143 -5.26 7.67 27.71
CA GLN A 143 -6.22 7.37 28.77
C GLN A 143 -6.54 5.87 28.86
N ILE A 144 -6.72 5.17 27.73
CA ILE A 144 -6.91 3.70 27.71
C ILE A 144 -5.68 2.97 28.26
N LEU A 145 -4.47 3.43 27.92
CA LEU A 145 -3.22 2.87 28.40
C LEU A 145 -3.05 3.06 29.92
N LYS A 146 -3.44 4.22 30.46
CA LYS A 146 -3.45 4.48 31.90
C LYS A 146 -4.40 3.54 32.65
N LEU A 147 -5.59 3.26 32.11
CA LEU A 147 -6.53 2.31 32.71
C LEU A 147 -5.99 0.87 32.70
N SER A 148 -5.24 0.50 31.68
CA SER A 148 -4.68 -0.85 31.51
C SER A 148 -3.25 -1.03 32.05
N ASN A 149 -2.66 0.03 32.64
CA ASN A 149 -1.27 0.08 33.10
C ASN A 149 -0.25 -0.37 32.03
N LYS A 150 -0.51 0.00 30.77
CA LYS A 150 0.36 -0.26 29.62
C LYS A 150 1.08 1.02 29.20
N LYS A 151 2.14 0.85 28.42
CA LYS A 151 2.91 1.96 27.86
C LYS A 151 2.58 2.15 26.39
N SER A 152 2.72 3.37 25.91
CA SER A 152 2.44 3.75 24.54
C SER A 152 3.48 3.24 23.53
N ASP A 153 4.68 2.88 23.99
CA ASP A 153 5.73 2.25 23.18
C ASP A 153 5.34 0.84 22.69
N SER A 154 4.41 0.16 23.36
CA SER A 154 3.89 -1.14 22.91
C SER A 154 2.85 -1.03 21.80
N LEU A 155 2.30 0.17 21.57
CA LEU A 155 1.32 0.38 20.52
C LEU A 155 2.02 0.72 19.21
N HIS A 156 1.46 0.27 18.09
CA HIS A 156 1.93 0.63 16.76
C HIS A 156 0.74 0.88 15.84
N GLY A 157 0.91 1.77 14.87
CA GLY A 157 -0.26 2.24 14.14
C GLY A 157 -0.04 3.39 13.19
N THR A 158 -1.16 3.90 12.69
CA THR A 158 -1.16 5.08 11.82
C THR A 158 -2.33 6.00 12.16
N LEU A 159 -2.07 7.30 12.27
CA LEU A 159 -3.11 8.32 12.17
C LEU A 159 -3.16 8.78 10.72
N TYR A 160 -4.32 8.73 10.08
CA TYR A 160 -4.48 9.26 8.74
C TYR A 160 -4.65 10.77 8.80
N PHE A 161 -3.53 11.48 8.81
CA PHE A 161 -3.51 12.92 8.76
C PHE A 161 -2.75 13.41 7.52
N ASP A 162 -3.45 14.22 6.72
CA ASP A 162 -2.91 14.89 5.55
C ASP A 162 -3.43 16.33 5.56
N PRO A 163 -2.73 17.27 6.20
CA PRO A 163 -3.19 18.65 6.31
C PRO A 163 -3.34 19.35 4.95
N VAL A 164 -2.70 18.85 3.89
CA VAL A 164 -2.90 19.37 2.52
C VAL A 164 -4.29 19.00 2.00
N LYS A 165 -4.73 17.74 2.19
CA LYS A 165 -6.08 17.28 1.81
C LYS A 165 -7.18 17.77 2.77
N ALA A 166 -6.85 18.04 4.03
CA ALA A 166 -7.82 18.53 5.02
C ALA A 166 -8.44 19.90 4.66
N GLY A 167 -7.78 20.66 3.78
CA GLY A 167 -8.24 21.96 3.31
C GLY A 167 -7.98 23.10 4.32
N GLY A 168 -8.11 24.34 3.85
CA GLY A 168 -7.82 25.53 4.66
C GLY A 168 -6.33 25.90 4.71
N ILE A 169 -5.95 26.69 5.71
CA ILE A 169 -4.55 27.10 5.91
C ILE A 169 -3.81 25.92 6.54
N ILE A 170 -2.78 25.44 5.84
CA ILE A 170 -1.94 24.33 6.33
C ILE A 170 -1.10 24.81 7.52
N ASP A 171 -1.41 24.30 8.71
CA ASP A 171 -0.61 24.54 9.91
C ASP A 171 0.54 23.53 10.03
N TRP A 172 1.63 23.84 9.34
CA TRP A 172 2.87 23.08 9.42
C TRP A 172 3.53 23.12 10.81
N ARG A 173 3.22 24.11 11.65
CA ARG A 173 3.73 24.17 13.02
C ARG A 173 3.02 23.11 13.87
N TYR A 174 1.70 23.04 13.78
CA TYR A 174 0.92 21.98 14.44
C TYR A 174 1.42 20.58 14.05
N LEU A 175 1.67 20.34 12.76
CA LEU A 175 2.23 19.06 12.31
C LEU A 175 3.62 18.79 12.91
N THR A 176 4.47 19.81 13.03
CA THR A 176 5.81 19.70 13.64
C THR A 176 5.69 19.34 15.13
N ASP A 177 4.87 20.08 15.88
CA ASP A 177 4.64 19.85 17.31
C ASP A 177 4.05 18.44 17.54
N LEU A 178 3.17 17.96 16.66
CA LEU A 178 2.60 16.61 16.72
C LEU A 178 3.64 15.51 16.44
N ILE A 179 4.55 15.74 15.48
CA ILE A 179 5.66 14.83 15.18
C ILE A 179 6.63 14.73 16.35
N GLU A 180 6.95 15.85 16.99
CA GLU A 180 7.81 15.87 18.19
C GLU A 180 7.14 15.12 19.33
N PHE A 181 5.88 15.43 19.64
CA PHE A 181 5.11 14.72 20.66
C PHE A 181 5.03 13.21 20.38
N SER A 182 4.74 12.83 19.13
CA SER A 182 4.64 11.41 18.73
C SER A 182 5.99 10.71 18.81
N SER A 183 7.10 11.40 18.53
CA SER A 183 8.45 10.81 18.66
C SER A 183 8.76 10.37 20.09
N ASP A 184 8.29 11.14 21.08
CA ASP A 184 8.54 10.86 22.48
C ASP A 184 7.48 9.93 23.09
N SER A 185 6.22 10.11 22.71
CA SER A 185 5.09 9.44 23.35
C SER A 185 4.54 8.25 22.56
N PHE A 186 4.55 8.27 21.22
CA PHE A 186 3.98 7.20 20.37
C PHE A 186 4.95 6.85 19.22
N PRO A 187 6.18 6.38 19.54
CA PRO A 187 7.27 6.30 18.56
C PRO A 187 7.01 5.35 17.38
N ASN A 188 6.09 4.40 17.53
CA ASN A 188 5.73 3.41 16.51
C ASN A 188 4.45 3.77 15.73
N PHE A 189 3.99 5.04 15.83
CA PHE A 189 2.91 5.56 15.00
C PHE A 189 3.45 6.35 13.83
N SER A 190 2.92 6.11 12.63
CA SER A 190 3.03 7.05 11.50
C SER A 190 1.88 8.07 11.56
N LEU A 191 2.12 9.29 11.09
CA LEU A 191 1.17 10.40 11.18
C LEU A 191 0.75 10.93 9.80
N ILE A 192 1.69 10.98 8.87
CA ILE A 192 1.49 11.59 7.56
C ILE A 192 1.05 10.48 6.61
N SER A 193 -0.24 10.44 6.29
CA SER A 193 -0.79 9.46 5.36
C SER A 193 -0.90 10.06 3.96
N LEU A 194 -0.12 9.55 3.02
CA LEU A 194 -0.08 10.05 1.65
C LEU A 194 -0.66 8.98 0.72
N GLU A 195 -1.87 9.26 0.23
CA GLU A 195 -2.58 8.38 -0.68
C GLU A 195 -2.25 8.68 -2.14
N LEU A 196 -2.00 7.62 -2.90
CA LEU A 196 -1.84 7.65 -4.35
C LEU A 196 -3.18 7.99 -5.01
N GLU A 197 -3.23 9.16 -5.65
CA GLU A 197 -4.42 9.60 -6.37
C GLU A 197 -4.53 8.92 -7.74
N ALA A 198 -5.75 8.57 -8.14
CA ALA A 198 -6.02 7.92 -9.41
C ALA A 198 -5.70 8.84 -10.59
N ASN A 199 -5.05 8.27 -11.60
CA ASN A 199 -4.79 8.90 -12.89
C ASN A 199 -4.77 7.80 -13.96
N ASP A 200 -5.17 8.12 -15.18
CA ASP A 200 -5.10 7.19 -16.31
C ASP A 200 -3.65 6.74 -16.58
N ASN A 201 -2.68 7.60 -16.30
CA ASN A 201 -1.27 7.26 -16.36
C ASN A 201 -0.69 6.98 -14.96
N PRO A 202 -0.37 5.71 -14.62
CA PRO A 202 0.14 5.35 -13.30
C PRO A 202 1.48 6.01 -12.98
N ALA A 203 2.29 6.36 -14.00
CA ALA A 203 3.53 7.10 -13.78
C ALA A 203 3.27 8.52 -13.27
N VAL A 204 2.20 9.17 -13.73
CA VAL A 204 1.80 10.52 -13.28
C VAL A 204 1.29 10.47 -11.84
N SER A 205 0.45 9.48 -11.49
CA SER A 205 0.03 9.26 -10.09
C SER A 205 1.23 9.14 -9.14
N LEU A 206 2.22 8.31 -9.51
CA LEU A 206 3.41 8.10 -8.70
C LEU A 206 4.27 9.37 -8.62
N ALA A 207 4.42 10.12 -9.72
CA ALA A 207 5.14 11.39 -9.73
C ALA A 207 4.51 12.42 -8.77
N LEU A 208 3.18 12.55 -8.79
CA LEU A 208 2.45 13.44 -7.89
C LEU A 208 2.58 13.03 -6.42
N LEU A 209 2.51 11.72 -6.13
CA LEU A 209 2.71 11.21 -4.77
C LEU A 209 4.12 11.52 -4.27
N ILE A 210 5.15 11.22 -5.06
CA ILE A 210 6.56 11.48 -4.69
C ILE A 210 6.84 12.98 -4.55
N LYS A 211 6.21 13.81 -5.40
CA LYS A 211 6.24 15.27 -5.23
C LYS A 211 5.70 15.69 -3.88
N ARG A 212 4.53 15.19 -3.49
CA ARG A 212 3.92 15.46 -2.18
C ARG A 212 4.82 14.98 -1.04
N VAL A 213 5.38 13.77 -1.12
CA VAL A 213 6.37 13.28 -0.14
C VAL A 213 7.52 14.29 0.02
N ASN A 214 8.11 14.73 -1.10
CA ASN A 214 9.20 15.69 -1.08
C ASN A 214 8.78 17.06 -0.50
N GLU A 215 7.60 17.56 -0.84
CA GLU A 215 7.05 18.80 -0.29
C GLU A 215 6.94 18.75 1.24
N TYR A 216 6.45 17.63 1.80
CA TYR A 216 6.41 17.43 3.25
C TYR A 216 7.81 17.41 3.87
N ILE A 217 8.79 16.73 3.24
CA ILE A 217 10.18 16.71 3.74
C ILE A 217 10.75 18.14 3.77
N VAL A 218 10.60 18.91 2.68
CA VAL A 218 11.07 20.31 2.60
C VAL A 218 10.42 21.17 3.68
N LYS A 219 9.08 21.12 3.80
CA LYS A 219 8.33 21.98 4.72
C LYS A 219 8.61 21.68 6.19
N LEU A 220 8.85 20.43 6.52
CA LEU A 220 9.24 20.01 7.87
C LEU A 220 10.71 20.33 8.16
N ALA A 221 11.60 20.18 7.18
CA ALA A 221 13.02 20.56 7.29
C ALA A 221 13.21 22.07 7.50
N GLU A 222 12.42 22.92 6.81
CA GLU A 222 12.35 24.37 7.05
C GLU A 222 12.03 24.73 8.52
N ARG A 223 11.43 23.80 9.26
CA ARG A 223 11.01 23.96 10.66
C ARG A 223 11.90 23.20 11.66
N GLY A 224 13.01 22.63 11.20
CA GLY A 224 13.99 21.96 12.06
C GLY A 224 13.75 20.46 12.26
N VAL A 225 12.71 19.87 11.65
CA VAL A 225 12.53 18.41 11.67
C VAL A 225 13.53 17.78 10.70
N LYS A 226 14.32 16.82 11.19
CA LYS A 226 15.28 16.10 10.33
C LYS A 226 14.52 15.33 9.24
N PRO A 227 14.99 15.32 7.97
CA PRO A 227 14.37 14.54 6.89
C PRO A 227 14.14 13.06 7.23
N GLU A 228 15.09 12.41 7.92
CA GLU A 228 14.93 11.02 8.39
C GLU A 228 13.76 10.86 9.38
N THR A 229 13.52 11.86 10.22
CA THR A 229 12.36 11.86 11.12
C THR A 229 11.07 12.05 10.35
N SER A 230 11.03 12.98 9.39
CA SER A 230 9.86 13.20 8.54
C SER A 230 9.45 11.93 7.80
N THR A 231 10.38 11.23 7.15
CA THR A 231 10.09 10.02 6.38
C THR A 231 9.65 8.85 7.26
N ARG A 232 10.15 8.74 8.49
CA ARG A 232 9.69 7.73 9.47
C ARG A 232 8.20 7.88 9.81
N PHE A 233 7.70 9.11 9.85
CA PHE A 233 6.29 9.37 10.17
C PHE A 233 5.37 9.32 8.94
N MET A 234 5.90 9.02 7.75
CA MET A 234 5.13 8.89 6.53
C MET A 234 4.70 7.45 6.28
N HIS A 235 3.47 7.32 5.81
CA HIS A 235 2.86 6.07 5.41
C HIS A 235 2.17 6.28 4.06
N LEU A 236 2.33 5.34 3.13
CA LEU A 236 1.83 5.45 1.76
C LEU A 236 0.62 4.56 1.57
N ILE A 237 -0.46 5.10 1.03
CA ILE A 237 -1.69 4.35 0.74
C ILE A 237 -1.82 4.20 -0.77
N VAL A 238 -1.99 2.96 -1.23
CA VAL A 238 -2.08 2.64 -2.65
C VAL A 238 -3.39 1.91 -2.92
N PRO A 239 -4.33 2.53 -3.64
CA PRO A 239 -5.48 1.82 -4.18
C PRO A 239 -5.03 0.80 -5.22
N VAL A 240 -5.55 -0.43 -5.12
CA VAL A 240 -5.24 -1.55 -6.03
C VAL A 240 -6.48 -1.96 -6.79
N GLY A 241 -6.39 -2.00 -8.13
CA GLY A 241 -7.47 -2.43 -9.01
C GLY A 241 -7.25 -3.80 -9.63
N ASN A 242 -7.90 -4.04 -10.78
CA ASN A 242 -7.97 -5.35 -11.43
C ASN A 242 -6.75 -5.68 -12.33
N SER A 243 -5.85 -4.74 -12.59
CA SER A 243 -4.76 -4.92 -13.54
C SER A 243 -3.55 -5.62 -12.91
N TYR A 244 -3.60 -6.96 -12.85
CA TYR A 244 -2.67 -7.78 -12.07
C TYR A 244 -1.18 -7.39 -12.18
N PHE A 245 -0.60 -7.41 -13.39
CA PHE A 245 0.82 -7.09 -13.57
C PHE A 245 1.13 -5.60 -13.34
N LEU A 246 0.22 -4.71 -13.71
CA LEU A 246 0.41 -3.27 -13.53
C LEU A 246 0.45 -2.91 -12.05
N GLU A 247 -0.42 -3.51 -11.24
CA GLU A 247 -0.49 -3.28 -9.80
C GLU A 247 0.80 -3.74 -9.10
N ILE A 248 1.32 -4.92 -9.47
CA ILE A 248 2.63 -5.40 -8.97
C ILE A 248 3.73 -4.40 -9.35
N ALA A 249 3.79 -4.02 -10.62
CA ALA A 249 4.84 -3.12 -11.12
C ALA A 249 4.74 -1.70 -10.54
N LYS A 250 3.52 -1.19 -10.31
CA LYS A 250 3.26 0.13 -9.71
C LYS A 250 3.74 0.20 -8.26
N LEU A 251 3.47 -0.85 -7.47
CA LEU A 251 3.93 -0.94 -6.07
C LEU A 251 5.46 -1.07 -5.99
N ARG A 252 6.08 -1.84 -6.88
CA ARG A 252 7.54 -1.93 -6.99
C ARG A 252 8.16 -0.60 -7.41
N ALA A 253 7.60 0.04 -8.43
CA ALA A 253 8.03 1.36 -8.91
C ALA A 253 7.94 2.43 -7.80
N LEU A 254 6.90 2.41 -6.97
CA LEU A 254 6.77 3.31 -5.82
C LEU A 254 7.97 3.20 -4.87
N ARG A 255 8.43 1.98 -4.54
CA ARG A 255 9.59 1.80 -3.67
C ARG A 255 10.88 2.28 -4.32
N LEU A 256 11.08 2.01 -5.61
CA LEU A 256 12.24 2.52 -6.35
C LEU A 256 12.30 4.06 -6.30
N LEU A 257 11.16 4.72 -6.54
CA LEU A 257 11.06 6.18 -6.45
C LEU A 257 11.32 6.69 -5.04
N TRP A 258 10.77 6.03 -4.03
CA TRP A 258 11.02 6.35 -2.63
C TRP A 258 12.52 6.28 -2.30
N PHE A 259 13.20 5.18 -2.65
CA PHE A 259 14.64 5.05 -2.41
C PHE A 259 15.47 6.09 -3.18
N ASN A 260 15.08 6.42 -4.41
CA ASN A 260 15.72 7.51 -5.15
C ASN A 260 15.56 8.86 -4.44
N LEU A 261 14.38 9.13 -3.86
CA LEU A 261 14.16 10.33 -3.07
C LEU A 261 15.00 10.34 -1.78
N LEU A 262 15.04 9.24 -1.03
CA LEU A 262 15.87 9.13 0.18
C LEU A 262 17.36 9.33 -0.13
N LYS A 263 17.82 8.76 -1.26
CA LYS A 263 19.19 8.94 -1.73
C LYS A 263 19.51 10.41 -2.05
N ALA A 264 18.56 11.13 -2.67
CA ALA A 264 18.72 12.55 -2.96
C ALA A 264 18.81 13.42 -1.69
N TRP A 265 18.14 13.00 -0.62
CA TRP A 265 18.22 13.63 0.71
C TRP A 265 19.39 13.14 1.56
N GLU A 266 20.22 12.21 1.06
CA GLU A 266 21.37 11.63 1.76
C GLU A 266 21.01 11.00 3.12
N ILE A 267 19.83 10.38 3.22
CA ILE A 267 19.35 9.70 4.44
C ILE A 267 19.32 8.18 4.27
N PRO A 268 19.29 7.40 5.37
CA PRO A 268 19.27 5.94 5.30
C PRO A 268 18.14 5.40 4.44
N LEU A 269 18.44 4.46 3.53
CA LEU A 269 17.50 3.85 2.59
C LEU A 269 16.57 2.84 3.28
N LYS A 270 15.66 3.34 4.12
CA LYS A 270 14.62 2.55 4.79
C LYS A 270 13.38 2.46 3.90
N ALA A 271 12.80 1.27 3.78
CA ALA A 271 11.58 1.06 3.01
C ALA A 271 10.41 1.86 3.62
N PRO A 272 9.49 2.39 2.78
CA PRO A 272 8.28 3.01 3.28
C PRO A 272 7.30 1.93 3.78
N VAL A 273 6.43 2.28 4.72
CA VAL A 273 5.26 1.45 5.05
C VAL A 273 4.19 1.71 4.00
N VAL A 274 3.79 0.67 3.27
CA VAL A 274 2.78 0.72 2.22
C VAL A 274 1.54 -0.05 2.64
N HIS A 275 0.41 0.66 2.74
CA HIS A 275 -0.92 0.07 2.85
C HIS A 275 -1.57 -0.01 1.47
N ALA A 276 -1.90 -1.22 1.03
CA ALA A 276 -2.78 -1.40 -0.11
C ALA A 276 -4.22 -1.58 0.34
N SER A 277 -5.14 -0.89 -0.33
CA SER A 277 -6.57 -1.11 -0.19
C SER A 277 -7.17 -1.40 -1.56
N ILE A 278 -8.01 -2.42 -1.66
CA ILE A 278 -8.71 -2.71 -2.93
C ILE A 278 -9.65 -1.56 -3.24
N ASN A 279 -9.63 -1.05 -4.48
CA ASN A 279 -10.53 0.02 -4.89
C ASN A 279 -11.94 -0.55 -5.17
N SER A 280 -12.96 -0.09 -4.43
CA SER A 280 -14.36 -0.50 -4.65
C SER A 280 -14.91 -0.08 -6.02
N GLU A 281 -14.31 0.91 -6.68
CA GLU A 281 -14.65 1.30 -8.06
C GLU A 281 -14.24 0.22 -9.07
N SER A 282 -13.29 -0.65 -8.73
CA SER A 282 -12.89 -1.80 -9.57
C SER A 282 -13.88 -2.97 -9.51
N TYR A 283 -14.84 -2.92 -8.58
CA TYR A 283 -15.92 -3.90 -8.52
C TYR A 283 -17.01 -3.61 -9.55
N SER A 284 -17.71 -4.66 -9.96
CA SER A 284 -18.83 -4.63 -10.90
C SER A 284 -20.15 -4.89 -10.18
N ASP A 285 -21.28 -4.73 -10.87
CA ASP A 285 -22.60 -5.08 -10.31
C ASP A 285 -22.79 -6.60 -10.15
N ASN A 286 -21.94 -7.41 -10.81
CA ASN A 286 -21.89 -8.85 -10.56
C ASN A 286 -21.03 -9.14 -9.32
N LEU A 287 -21.70 -9.28 -8.18
CA LEU A 287 -21.09 -9.51 -6.88
C LEU A 287 -20.17 -10.75 -6.82
N TYR A 288 -20.49 -11.83 -7.55
CA TYR A 288 -19.64 -13.03 -7.56
C TYR A 288 -18.34 -12.80 -8.31
N SER A 289 -18.37 -12.01 -9.38
CA SER A 289 -17.15 -11.61 -10.08
C SER A 289 -16.23 -10.78 -9.18
N ASN A 290 -16.80 -9.98 -8.26
CA ASN A 290 -16.02 -9.17 -7.34
C ASN A 290 -15.21 -10.00 -6.34
N MET A 291 -15.65 -11.21 -5.99
CA MET A 291 -14.85 -12.13 -5.18
C MET A 291 -13.56 -12.54 -5.92
N ILE A 292 -13.67 -12.78 -7.24
CA ILE A 292 -12.52 -13.14 -8.10
C ILE A 292 -11.61 -11.93 -8.30
N SER A 293 -12.19 -10.78 -8.61
CA SER A 293 -11.46 -9.52 -8.77
C SER A 293 -10.71 -9.14 -7.49
N GLY A 294 -11.38 -9.23 -6.34
CA GLY A 294 -10.78 -8.96 -5.04
C GLY A 294 -9.63 -9.90 -4.70
N THR A 295 -9.74 -11.19 -5.07
CA THR A 295 -8.65 -12.16 -4.90
C THR A 295 -7.45 -11.84 -5.78
N THR A 296 -7.68 -11.50 -7.05
CA THR A 296 -6.60 -11.13 -7.99
C THR A 296 -5.90 -9.84 -7.57
N ALA A 297 -6.66 -8.83 -7.13
CA ALA A 297 -6.14 -7.57 -6.61
C ALA A 297 -5.36 -7.76 -5.28
N ALA A 298 -5.86 -8.60 -4.38
CA ALA A 298 -5.13 -8.96 -3.15
C ALA A 298 -3.78 -9.62 -3.49
N MET A 299 -3.79 -10.58 -4.43
CA MET A 299 -2.58 -11.27 -4.86
C MET A 299 -1.58 -10.32 -5.51
N SER A 300 -2.00 -9.40 -6.39
CA SER A 300 -1.10 -8.41 -6.99
C SER A 300 -0.51 -7.46 -5.94
N ALA A 301 -1.29 -7.05 -4.94
CA ALA A 301 -0.81 -6.24 -3.83
C ALA A 301 0.28 -6.97 -3.02
N ILE A 302 0.06 -8.24 -2.69
CA ILE A 302 1.02 -9.10 -1.96
C ILE A 302 2.30 -9.32 -2.77
N MET A 303 2.17 -9.66 -4.06
CA MET A 303 3.31 -9.81 -4.97
C MET A 303 4.06 -8.49 -5.16
N GLY A 304 3.36 -7.36 -5.04
CA GLY A 304 3.94 -6.03 -4.97
C GLY A 304 4.53 -5.66 -3.62
N GLY A 305 4.58 -6.54 -2.61
CA GLY A 305 5.33 -6.40 -1.36
C GLY A 305 4.71 -5.49 -0.29
N VAL A 306 3.39 -5.33 -0.24
CA VAL A 306 2.70 -4.42 0.71
C VAL A 306 2.89 -4.84 2.17
N ASP A 307 2.90 -3.87 3.08
CA ASP A 307 3.09 -4.13 4.52
C ASP A 307 1.75 -4.33 5.24
N ARG A 308 0.69 -3.72 4.71
CA ARG A 308 -0.70 -3.89 5.17
C ARG A 308 -1.62 -4.03 3.98
N LEU A 309 -2.60 -4.92 4.07
CA LEU A 309 -3.59 -5.12 3.02
C LEU A 309 -5.01 -5.06 3.59
N THR A 310 -5.85 -4.23 2.97
CA THR A 310 -7.30 -4.21 3.18
C THR A 310 -7.98 -4.74 1.92
N VAL A 311 -8.58 -5.92 2.03
CA VAL A 311 -9.52 -6.44 1.02
C VAL A 311 -10.90 -5.91 1.38
N LEU A 312 -11.55 -5.21 0.46
CA LEU A 312 -12.91 -4.74 0.68
C LEU A 312 -13.92 -5.89 0.49
N PRO A 313 -15.01 -5.93 1.28
CA PRO A 313 -16.15 -6.80 1.02
C PRO A 313 -16.57 -6.78 -0.45
N TYR A 314 -16.88 -7.93 -1.04
CA TYR A 314 -17.18 -8.05 -2.48
C TYR A 314 -18.42 -7.24 -2.92
N ASP A 315 -19.22 -6.80 -1.96
CA ASP A 315 -20.42 -5.97 -2.10
C ASP A 315 -20.17 -4.48 -1.77
N SER A 316 -18.94 -4.06 -1.51
CA SER A 316 -18.62 -2.66 -1.22
C SER A 316 -19.04 -1.71 -2.35
N GLY A 317 -19.76 -0.65 -1.98
CA GLY A 317 -20.39 0.31 -2.89
C GLY A 317 -21.66 -0.22 -3.60
N ARG A 318 -22.06 -1.46 -3.31
CA ARG A 318 -23.17 -2.21 -3.93
C ARG A 318 -23.97 -2.97 -2.85
N GLU A 319 -23.95 -2.47 -1.63
CA GLU A 319 -24.55 -3.13 -0.46
C GLU A 319 -26.07 -3.28 -0.63
N SER A 320 -26.71 -2.41 -1.42
CA SER A 320 -28.14 -2.45 -1.71
C SER A 320 -28.58 -3.68 -2.52
N VAL A 321 -27.67 -4.32 -3.26
CA VAL A 321 -27.93 -5.54 -4.03
C VAL A 321 -27.36 -6.80 -3.37
N ALA A 322 -26.77 -6.66 -2.18
CA ALA A 322 -26.22 -7.77 -1.42
C ALA A 322 -27.32 -8.74 -0.96
N THR A 323 -27.11 -10.03 -1.22
CA THR A 323 -28.04 -11.09 -0.79
C THR A 323 -27.74 -11.61 0.62
N TYR A 324 -26.49 -11.44 1.10
CA TYR A 324 -26.02 -11.97 2.38
C TYR A 324 -25.81 -10.85 3.41
N PRO A 325 -25.84 -11.16 4.71
CA PRO A 325 -25.53 -10.18 5.75
C PRO A 325 -24.11 -9.64 5.64
N LYS A 326 -23.88 -8.37 6.03
CA LYS A 326 -22.55 -7.71 6.01
C LYS A 326 -21.44 -8.55 6.64
N ALA A 327 -21.71 -9.26 7.73
CA ALA A 327 -20.74 -10.13 8.40
C ALA A 327 -20.21 -11.26 7.48
N PHE A 328 -21.04 -11.79 6.58
CA PHE A 328 -20.61 -12.77 5.59
C PHE A 328 -19.60 -12.15 4.62
N SER A 329 -19.91 -10.99 4.04
CA SER A 329 -19.06 -10.31 3.07
C SER A 329 -17.72 -9.89 3.67
N ARG A 330 -17.72 -9.39 4.91
CA ARG A 330 -16.49 -9.10 5.68
C ARG A 330 -15.63 -10.34 5.89
N ARG A 331 -16.25 -11.46 6.28
CA ARG A 331 -15.55 -12.74 6.44
C ARG A 331 -14.92 -13.23 5.13
N ILE A 332 -15.61 -13.09 4.00
CA ILE A 332 -15.05 -13.45 2.69
C ILE A 332 -13.81 -12.61 2.39
N ALA A 333 -13.88 -11.29 2.58
CA ALA A 333 -12.74 -10.41 2.34
C ALA A 333 -11.52 -10.77 3.19
N ARG A 334 -11.72 -11.07 4.48
CA ARG A 334 -10.65 -11.54 5.37
C ARG A 334 -10.09 -12.91 4.96
N ASN A 335 -10.97 -13.85 4.61
CA ASN A 335 -10.56 -15.20 4.22
C ASN A 335 -9.74 -15.24 2.93
N VAL A 336 -9.96 -14.33 1.98
CA VAL A 336 -9.09 -14.19 0.80
C VAL A 336 -7.64 -14.00 1.24
N GLN A 337 -7.39 -13.14 2.22
CA GLN A 337 -6.04 -12.90 2.74
C GLN A 337 -5.48 -14.14 3.46
N HIS A 338 -6.30 -14.82 4.27
CA HIS A 338 -5.90 -16.06 4.94
C HIS A 338 -5.54 -17.17 3.96
N LEU A 339 -6.31 -17.37 2.89
CA LEU A 339 -6.00 -18.37 1.86
C LEU A 339 -4.65 -18.07 1.18
N LEU A 340 -4.41 -16.79 0.85
CA LEU A 340 -3.14 -16.37 0.23
C LEU A 340 -1.95 -16.53 1.20
N LYS A 341 -2.18 -16.28 2.49
CA LYS A 341 -1.14 -16.37 3.53
C LYS A 341 -0.85 -17.82 3.93
N LEU A 342 -1.87 -18.57 4.34
CA LEU A 342 -1.78 -19.85 5.04
C LEU A 342 -1.85 -21.07 4.13
N GLU A 343 -2.50 -20.97 2.96
CA GLU A 343 -2.62 -22.10 2.03
C GLU A 343 -1.74 -21.93 0.79
N SER A 344 -1.60 -20.69 0.30
CA SER A 344 -0.75 -20.38 -0.85
C SER A 344 0.69 -20.01 -0.46
N ASN A 345 0.98 -19.86 0.84
CA ASN A 345 2.30 -19.53 1.39
C ASN A 345 2.96 -18.28 0.78
N LEU A 346 2.18 -17.31 0.30
CA LEU A 346 2.72 -16.12 -0.36
C LEU A 346 3.47 -15.17 0.60
N HIS A 347 3.42 -15.44 1.90
CA HIS A 347 4.13 -14.68 2.93
C HIS A 347 5.54 -15.21 3.23
N GLU A 348 5.95 -16.35 2.65
CA GLU A 348 7.26 -16.95 2.94
C GLU A 348 8.41 -16.31 2.15
N LEU A 349 8.09 -15.59 1.07
CA LEU A 349 9.07 -15.01 0.16
C LEU A 349 8.92 -13.48 0.13
N ASN A 350 10.05 -12.80 0.35
CA ASN A 350 10.14 -11.38 0.06
C ASN A 350 10.21 -11.18 -1.45
N ASP A 351 9.33 -10.34 -1.97
CA ASP A 351 9.28 -9.92 -3.37
C ASP A 351 9.31 -11.09 -4.40
N PRO A 352 8.26 -11.95 -4.44
CA PRO A 352 8.26 -13.14 -5.29
C PRO A 352 8.33 -12.85 -6.79
N ALA A 353 8.04 -11.61 -7.20
CA ALA A 353 8.12 -11.15 -8.57
C ALA A 353 9.55 -10.81 -9.04
N ALA A 354 10.53 -10.77 -8.12
CA ALA A 354 11.91 -10.44 -8.44
C ALA A 354 12.51 -11.38 -9.48
N GLY A 355 13.19 -10.81 -10.47
CA GLY A 355 13.80 -11.56 -11.57
C GLY A 355 12.85 -11.91 -12.72
N SER A 356 11.54 -11.65 -12.60
CA SER A 356 10.63 -11.72 -13.74
C SER A 356 10.96 -10.61 -14.75
N TYR A 357 11.50 -10.97 -15.92
CA TYR A 357 11.86 -10.00 -16.96
C TYR A 357 10.71 -9.02 -17.27
N TYR A 358 9.48 -9.53 -17.35
CA TYR A 358 8.32 -8.70 -17.64
C TYR A 358 8.02 -7.67 -16.52
N ILE A 359 7.97 -8.12 -15.26
CA ILE A 359 7.61 -7.25 -14.13
C ILE A 359 8.74 -6.26 -13.85
N GLU A 360 9.99 -6.69 -13.94
CA GLU A 360 11.16 -5.83 -13.73
C GLU A 360 11.21 -4.71 -14.78
N HIS A 361 11.00 -5.05 -16.06
CA HIS A 361 10.98 -4.09 -17.15
C HIS A 361 9.82 -3.10 -16.99
N LEU A 362 8.62 -3.59 -16.68
CA LEU A 362 7.45 -2.74 -16.47
C LEU A 362 7.63 -1.81 -15.26
N SER A 363 8.15 -2.33 -14.15
CA SER A 363 8.42 -1.55 -12.93
C SER A 363 9.44 -0.44 -13.20
N ALA A 364 10.54 -0.76 -13.89
CA ALA A 364 11.57 0.20 -14.26
C ALA A 364 11.02 1.28 -15.20
N LYS A 365 10.25 0.89 -16.22
CA LYS A 365 9.64 1.84 -17.18
C LYS A 365 8.65 2.80 -16.51
N ILE A 366 7.85 2.31 -15.56
CA ILE A 366 6.94 3.15 -14.76
C ILE A 366 7.74 4.09 -13.86
N ALA A 367 8.74 3.58 -13.13
CA ALA A 367 9.56 4.39 -12.22
C ALA A 367 10.36 5.47 -12.96
N GLU A 368 10.95 5.15 -14.10
CA GLU A 368 11.70 6.12 -14.91
C GLU A 368 10.80 7.27 -15.37
N LYS A 369 9.62 6.95 -15.89
CA LYS A 369 8.65 7.98 -16.32
C LYS A 369 8.14 8.80 -15.17
N ALA A 370 7.78 8.17 -14.06
CA ALA A 370 7.35 8.88 -12.86
C ALA A 370 8.44 9.83 -12.36
N TRP A 371 9.72 9.42 -12.41
CA TRP A 371 10.84 10.29 -12.04
C TRP A 371 11.03 11.45 -13.03
N GLN A 372 10.85 11.21 -14.33
CA GLN A 372 10.88 12.28 -15.34
C GLN A 372 9.75 13.29 -15.12
N GLU A 373 8.52 12.83 -14.88
CA GLU A 373 7.37 13.68 -14.57
C GLU A 373 7.59 14.45 -13.27
N PHE A 374 8.07 13.79 -12.20
CA PHE A 374 8.40 14.45 -10.93
C PHE A 374 9.37 15.63 -11.12
N LYS A 375 10.42 15.46 -11.94
CA LYS A 375 11.37 16.54 -12.26
C LYS A 375 10.78 17.67 -13.10
N LYS A 376 9.67 17.47 -13.80
CA LYS A 376 8.96 18.55 -14.53
C LYS A 376 8.03 19.35 -13.61
N LEU A 377 7.58 18.73 -12.52
CA LEU A 377 6.62 19.29 -11.57
C LEU A 377 7.26 20.16 -10.47
N GLY A 378 8.57 20.02 -10.26
CA GLY A 378 9.39 20.83 -9.35
C GLY A 378 10.31 21.75 -10.12
#